data_AF-A0A9P4QR70-F1
#
_entry.id   AF-A0A9P4QR70-F1
#
_cell.length_a   1.000
_cell.length_b   1.000
_cell.length_c   1.000
_cell.angle_alpha   90.00
_cell.angle_beta   90.00
_cell.angle_gamma   90.00
#
_symmetry.space_group_name_H-M   'P 1'
#
loop_
_entity.id
_entity.type
_entity.pdbx_description
1 polymer ?
#
loop_
_entity_poly.entity_id
_entity_poly.type
_entity_poly.pdbx_seq_one_letter_code
_entity_poly.pdbx_strand_id
1 'polypeptide(L)'
;MAAVSRKPPMGEPGVPRTEAERCVIVCRLRDVFLDDTKCLDIRERPVFRRHWGVYAQEAYKKWQVNRVCWEVLREAANLHTQGFFSPVFEVDMDKHLTFENRIAWIQELFLRWKSTCDAVMRGEKLVCYVLGPASWLTELNSIKNRSEKYKERKRNKQMAGRAAQQQLQALQPSEDRNAEQGSNDVEQNHASNQAGMNMRLMNEPLASSSATRTQLDNGRAAQQQLQALQLGERNTEHKLGAMAWSRVTQAIESI
;
A
#
# COMPACT_ATOMS: atom_id res chain seq x y z
N MET A 1 9.16 19.61 -30.94
CA MET A 1 8.22 18.69 -30.26
C MET A 1 6.82 19.26 -30.38
N ALA A 2 5.84 18.50 -30.87
CA ALA A 2 4.49 19.01 -31.12
C ALA A 2 3.72 19.13 -29.79
N ALA A 3 3.26 20.34 -29.47
CA ALA A 3 2.34 20.55 -28.36
C ALA A 3 1.02 19.82 -28.66
N VAL A 4 0.58 18.95 -27.76
CA VAL A 4 -0.71 18.27 -27.88
C VAL A 4 -1.80 19.26 -27.51
N SER A 5 -2.29 20.03 -28.49
CA SER A 5 -3.46 20.89 -28.33
C SER A 5 -4.71 20.01 -28.23
N ARG A 6 -5.41 20.03 -27.09
CA ARG A 6 -6.66 19.30 -26.91
C ARG A 6 -7.82 20.28 -26.77
N LYS A 7 -8.78 20.18 -27.68
CA LYS A 7 -10.01 20.99 -27.70
C LYS A 7 -10.83 20.74 -26.42
N PRO A 8 -11.55 21.75 -25.92
CA PRO A 8 -12.51 21.57 -24.83
C PRO A 8 -13.61 20.57 -25.24
N PRO A 9 -14.16 19.79 -24.30
CA PRO A 9 -15.40 19.04 -24.54
C PRO A 9 -16.52 20.03 -24.90
N MET A 10 -17.14 19.82 -26.05
CA MET A 10 -17.94 20.85 -26.72
C MET A 10 -19.26 21.14 -25.98
N GLY A 11 -19.46 22.37 -25.52
CA GLY A 11 -20.77 22.88 -25.09
C GLY A 11 -21.34 22.28 -23.82
N GLU A 12 -20.50 21.78 -22.90
CA GLU A 12 -21.02 21.13 -21.71
C GLU A 12 -21.76 22.11 -20.76
N PRO A 13 -23.02 21.80 -20.38
CA PRO A 13 -23.64 22.45 -19.25
C PRO A 13 -22.91 22.06 -17.96
N GLY A 14 -22.84 22.99 -16.99
CA GLY A 14 -22.33 22.71 -15.65
C GLY A 14 -21.07 23.45 -15.23
N VAL A 15 -20.33 24.08 -16.15
CA VAL A 15 -19.27 25.03 -15.76
C VAL A 15 -19.91 26.24 -15.07
N PRO A 16 -19.49 26.61 -13.84
CA PRO A 16 -20.15 27.66 -13.08
C PRO A 16 -19.95 29.02 -13.76
N ARG A 17 -21.06 29.74 -13.96
CA ARG A 17 -21.10 31.04 -14.62
C ARG A 17 -21.12 32.18 -13.61
N THR A 18 -21.68 31.96 -12.43
CA THR A 18 -21.80 32.97 -11.39
C THR A 18 -20.81 32.72 -10.24
N GLU A 19 -20.48 33.78 -9.51
CA GLU A 19 -19.60 33.68 -8.33
C GLU A 19 -20.24 32.84 -7.22
N ALA A 20 -21.57 32.90 -7.09
CA ALA A 20 -22.31 32.10 -6.12
C ALA A 20 -22.17 30.59 -6.39
N GLU A 21 -22.28 30.17 -7.66
CA GLU A 21 -22.07 28.77 -8.05
C GLU A 21 -20.64 28.31 -7.76
N ARG A 22 -19.64 29.17 -8.05
CA ARG A 22 -18.23 28.88 -7.75
C ARG A 22 -18.01 28.71 -6.25
N CYS A 23 -18.58 29.61 -5.43
CA CYS A 23 -18.52 29.52 -3.98
C CYS A 23 -19.09 28.20 -3.45
N VAL A 24 -20.23 27.75 -3.99
CA VAL A 24 -20.83 26.46 -3.58
C VAL A 24 -19.89 25.29 -3.87
N ILE A 25 -19.28 25.25 -5.06
CA ILE A 25 -18.34 24.18 -5.43
C ILE A 25 -17.09 24.22 -4.53
N VAL A 26 -16.54 25.40 -4.29
CA VAL A 26 -15.36 25.59 -3.43
C VAL A 26 -15.64 25.17 -1.99
N CYS A 27 -16.80 25.51 -1.44
CA CYS A 27 -17.21 25.06 -0.12
C CYS A 27 -17.27 23.54 -0.04
N ARG A 28 -17.90 22.87 -1.02
CA ARG A 28 -17.95 21.40 -1.07
C ARG A 28 -16.56 20.79 -1.17
N LEU A 29 -15.68 21.34 -2.02
CA LEU A 29 -14.29 20.89 -2.16
C LEU A 29 -13.52 21.03 -0.84
N ARG A 30 -13.66 22.16 -0.15
CA ARG A 30 -13.02 22.40 1.15
C ARG A 30 -13.52 21.40 2.20
N ASP A 31 -14.83 21.18 2.26
CA ASP A 31 -15.41 20.32 3.28
C ASP A 31 -14.89 18.88 3.12
N VAL A 32 -14.83 18.33 1.90
CA VAL A 32 -14.21 17.02 1.65
C VAL A 32 -12.70 17.01 1.83
N PHE A 33 -12.02 18.14 1.60
CA PHE A 33 -10.57 18.27 1.81
C PHE A 33 -10.21 18.10 3.28
N LEU A 34 -11.02 18.68 4.18
CA LEU A 34 -10.83 18.63 5.62
C LEU A 34 -11.41 17.35 6.25
N ASP A 35 -12.38 16.71 5.62
CA ASP A 35 -12.99 15.46 6.10
C ASP A 35 -12.07 14.25 5.89
N ASP A 36 -11.60 13.62 6.97
CA ASP A 36 -10.75 12.42 6.93
C ASP A 36 -11.51 11.11 7.24
N THR A 37 -12.83 11.15 7.41
CA THR A 37 -13.63 10.00 7.89
C THR A 37 -13.53 8.79 6.98
N LYS A 38 -13.45 8.99 5.66
CA LYS A 38 -13.31 7.93 4.64
C LYS A 38 -11.89 7.79 4.10
N CYS A 39 -10.90 8.35 4.80
CA CYS A 39 -9.52 8.30 4.34
C CYS A 39 -8.96 6.87 4.31
N LEU A 40 -8.30 6.52 3.21
CA LEU A 40 -7.68 5.23 2.95
C LEU A 40 -6.16 5.21 3.19
N ASP A 41 -5.56 6.37 3.51
CA ASP A 41 -4.15 6.48 3.89
C ASP A 41 -3.87 5.79 5.24
N ILE A 42 -2.60 5.43 5.46
CA ILE A 42 -2.13 4.83 6.70
C ILE A 42 -2.04 5.92 7.77
N ARG A 43 -2.98 5.91 8.72
CA ARG A 43 -3.12 6.94 9.77
C ARG A 43 -1.90 7.04 10.70
N GLU A 44 -1.13 5.96 10.84
CA GLU A 44 0.05 5.90 11.71
C GLU A 44 1.25 6.67 11.12
N ARG A 45 1.22 6.98 9.81
CA ARG A 45 2.32 7.71 9.16
C ARG A 45 2.53 9.08 9.80
N PRO A 46 3.80 9.47 10.09
CA PRO A 46 4.09 10.75 10.74
C PRO A 46 3.49 11.95 10.01
N VAL A 47 3.53 11.97 8.68
CA VAL A 47 2.96 13.04 7.85
C VAL A 47 1.45 13.13 8.05
N PHE A 48 0.75 11.99 8.03
CA PHE A 48 -0.70 11.97 8.25
C PHE A 48 -1.06 12.51 9.64
N ARG A 49 -0.40 12.02 10.69
CA ARG A 49 -0.67 12.47 12.07
C ARG A 49 -0.40 13.96 12.27
N ARG A 50 0.63 14.50 11.61
CA ARG A 50 0.96 15.92 11.69
C ARG A 50 -0.11 16.80 11.06
N HIS A 51 -0.71 16.36 9.96
CA HIS A 51 -1.61 17.20 9.15
C HIS A 51 -3.10 16.91 9.36
N TRP A 52 -3.48 15.70 9.77
CA TRP A 52 -4.87 15.26 9.95
C TRP A 52 -5.12 14.50 11.27
N GLY A 53 -4.13 14.39 12.16
CA GLY A 53 -4.31 13.78 13.47
C GLY A 53 -5.05 14.65 14.48
N VAL A 54 -5.32 14.11 15.67
CA VAL A 54 -5.99 14.81 16.79
C VAL A 54 -5.27 16.11 17.18
N TYR A 55 -3.94 16.15 17.00
CA TYR A 55 -3.10 17.31 17.31
C TYR A 55 -2.81 18.20 16.09
N ALA A 56 -3.50 18.00 14.97
CA ALA A 56 -3.20 18.68 13.71
C ALA A 56 -3.79 20.10 13.58
N GLN A 57 -4.13 20.75 14.70
CA GLN A 57 -4.89 22.02 14.71
C GLN A 57 -4.25 23.18 13.91
N GLU A 58 -3.03 23.03 13.40
CA GLU A 58 -2.28 24.11 12.75
C GLU A 58 -1.67 23.75 11.40
N ALA A 59 -1.82 22.53 10.89
CA ALA A 59 -1.07 22.12 9.69
C ALA A 59 -1.44 22.91 8.43
N TYR A 60 -2.74 23.11 8.19
CA TYR A 60 -3.23 23.97 7.13
C TYR A 60 -4.28 24.94 7.65
N LYS A 61 -4.03 26.23 7.46
CA LYS A 61 -4.99 27.28 7.78
C LYS A 61 -6.16 27.21 6.78
N LYS A 62 -7.38 27.47 7.25
CA LYS A 62 -8.61 27.43 6.42
C LYS A 62 -8.49 28.25 5.13
N TRP A 63 -7.81 29.41 5.18
CA TRP A 63 -7.61 30.26 4.00
C TRP A 63 -6.67 29.63 2.95
N GLN A 64 -5.70 28.81 3.37
CA GLN A 64 -4.80 28.11 2.44
C GLN A 64 -5.57 27.02 1.70
N VAL A 65 -6.40 26.25 2.42
CA VAL A 65 -7.28 25.23 1.82
C VAL A 65 -8.28 25.87 0.86
N ASN A 66 -8.91 26.99 1.26
CA ASN A 66 -9.79 27.76 0.37
C ASN A 66 -9.09 28.18 -0.92
N ARG A 67 -7.88 28.76 -0.81
CA ARG A 67 -7.10 29.18 -1.97
C ARG A 67 -6.84 28.03 -2.93
N VAL A 68 -6.40 26.88 -2.41
CA VAL A 68 -6.15 25.69 -3.23
C VAL A 68 -7.44 25.17 -3.88
N CYS A 69 -8.57 25.18 -3.18
CA CYS A 69 -9.86 24.78 -3.76
C CYS A 69 -10.30 25.71 -4.90
N TRP A 70 -10.02 27.02 -4.80
CA TRP A 70 -10.20 27.97 -5.89
C TRP A 70 -9.30 27.68 -7.09
N GLU A 71 -8.04 27.33 -6.86
CA GLU A 71 -7.10 26.95 -7.92
C GLU A 71 -7.56 25.68 -8.64
N VAL A 72 -7.99 24.64 -7.90
CA VAL A 72 -8.57 23.41 -8.45
C VAL A 72 -9.79 23.71 -9.33
N LEU A 73 -10.72 24.52 -8.84
CA LEU A 73 -11.90 24.93 -9.60
C LEU A 73 -11.52 25.67 -10.89
N ARG A 74 -10.56 26.60 -10.80
CA ARG A 74 -10.07 27.37 -11.95
C ARG A 74 -9.47 26.45 -13.00
N GLU A 75 -8.61 25.52 -12.61
CA GLU A 75 -8.01 24.56 -13.57
C GLU A 75 -9.06 23.64 -14.20
N ALA A 76 -10.05 23.18 -13.42
CA ALA A 76 -11.15 22.37 -13.95
C ALA A 76 -11.99 23.17 -14.96
N ALA A 77 -12.29 24.43 -14.66
CA ALA A 77 -13.05 25.30 -15.56
C ALA A 77 -12.25 25.65 -16.82
N ASN A 78 -10.95 25.91 -16.70
CA ASN A 78 -10.06 26.17 -17.83
C ASN A 78 -9.98 24.96 -18.77
N LEU A 79 -9.82 23.76 -18.20
CA LEU A 79 -9.80 22.51 -18.97
C LEU A 79 -11.08 22.33 -19.81
N HIS A 80 -12.23 22.68 -19.25
CA HIS A 80 -13.53 22.54 -19.89
C HIS A 80 -13.90 23.68 -20.84
N THR A 81 -13.33 24.88 -20.68
CA THR A 81 -13.66 26.06 -21.51
C THR A 81 -12.64 26.31 -22.60
N GLN A 82 -11.36 26.18 -22.28
CA GLN A 82 -10.25 26.47 -23.18
C GLN A 82 -9.61 25.18 -23.72
N GLY A 83 -9.81 24.05 -23.03
CA GLY A 83 -9.10 22.82 -23.31
C GLY A 83 -7.77 22.76 -22.57
N PHE A 84 -6.84 21.95 -23.07
CA PHE A 84 -5.55 21.75 -22.43
C PHE A 84 -4.40 21.96 -23.40
N PHE A 85 -3.44 22.79 -23.00
CA PHE A 85 -2.31 23.19 -23.85
C PHE A 85 -0.93 22.89 -23.24
N SER A 86 -0.85 22.36 -22.02
CA SER A 86 0.46 22.08 -21.40
C SER A 86 1.03 20.76 -21.94
N PRO A 87 2.35 20.68 -22.18
CA PRO A 87 3.02 19.44 -22.58
C PRO A 87 3.11 18.49 -21.36
N VAL A 88 1.98 17.93 -20.96
CA VAL A 88 1.94 16.86 -19.96
C VAL A 88 1.99 15.54 -20.71
N PHE A 89 3.14 14.88 -20.64
CA PHE A 89 3.44 13.69 -21.43
C PHE A 89 2.92 12.38 -20.79
N GLU A 90 2.51 12.41 -19.52
CA GLU A 90 2.34 11.17 -18.73
C GLU A 90 0.99 10.99 -18.04
N VAL A 91 0.02 11.90 -18.23
CA VAL A 91 -1.27 11.79 -17.54
C VAL A 91 -2.34 11.30 -18.50
N ASP A 92 -2.87 10.12 -18.21
CA ASP A 92 -4.12 9.63 -18.79
C ASP A 92 -5.24 10.58 -18.38
N MET A 93 -5.63 11.43 -19.33
CA MET A 93 -6.72 12.37 -19.12
C MET A 93 -8.05 11.65 -19.27
N ASP A 94 -8.94 11.88 -18.32
CA ASP A 94 -10.31 11.37 -18.38
C ASP A 94 -11.14 12.26 -19.33
N LYS A 95 -10.93 12.09 -20.64
CA LYS A 95 -11.46 12.96 -21.71
C LYS A 95 -12.99 13.01 -21.75
N HIS A 96 -13.64 11.96 -21.23
CA HIS A 96 -15.08 11.77 -21.29
C HIS A 96 -15.81 12.32 -20.06
N LEU A 97 -15.09 12.84 -19.07
CA LEU A 97 -15.73 13.38 -17.87
C LEU A 97 -16.31 14.75 -18.16
N THR A 98 -17.58 14.87 -17.80
CA THR A 98 -18.23 16.17 -17.72
C THR A 98 -17.62 17.05 -16.63
N PHE A 99 -17.86 18.36 -16.66
CA PHE A 99 -17.39 19.26 -15.60
C PHE A 99 -17.86 18.80 -14.21
N GLU A 100 -19.15 18.51 -14.08
CA GLU A 100 -19.74 18.04 -12.83
C GLU A 100 -19.13 16.71 -12.37
N ASN A 101 -19.03 15.73 -13.27
CA ASN A 101 -18.42 14.43 -12.95
C ASN A 101 -16.95 14.59 -12.54
N ARG A 102 -16.22 15.49 -13.21
CA ARG A 102 -14.81 15.78 -12.86
C ARG A 102 -14.70 16.34 -11.45
N ILE A 103 -15.54 17.30 -11.07
CA ILE A 103 -15.57 17.83 -9.70
C ILE A 103 -15.93 16.73 -8.70
N ALA A 104 -16.92 15.88 -9.00
CA ALA A 104 -17.29 14.76 -8.13
C ALA A 104 -16.14 13.77 -7.93
N TRP A 105 -15.39 13.43 -9.00
CA TRP A 105 -14.21 12.56 -8.88
C TRP A 105 -13.07 13.21 -8.09
N ILE A 106 -12.85 14.52 -8.24
CA ILE A 106 -11.87 15.25 -7.43
C ILE A 106 -12.28 15.23 -5.95
N GLN A 107 -13.58 15.40 -5.65
CA GLN A 107 -14.08 15.32 -4.28
C GLN A 107 -13.84 13.93 -3.68
N GLU A 108 -14.15 12.86 -4.41
CA GLU A 108 -13.90 11.48 -3.98
C GLU A 108 -12.39 11.23 -3.76
N LEU A 109 -11.54 11.77 -4.64
CA LEU A 109 -10.08 11.68 -4.52
C LEU A 109 -9.57 12.36 -3.25
N PHE A 110 -10.02 13.60 -2.96
CA PHE A 110 -9.64 14.33 -1.75
C PHE A 110 -10.20 13.72 -0.47
N LEU A 111 -11.40 13.14 -0.53
CA LEU A 111 -12.03 12.47 0.61
C LEU A 111 -11.28 11.18 0.98
N ARG A 112 -10.86 10.40 -0.02
CA ARG A 112 -10.17 9.12 0.19
C ARG A 112 -8.67 9.25 0.45
N TRP A 113 -7.99 10.23 -0.13
CA TRP A 113 -6.52 10.29 -0.14
C TRP A 113 -6.01 11.67 0.30
N LYS A 114 -5.59 11.76 1.56
CA LYS A 114 -5.01 12.99 2.13
C LYS A 114 -3.57 13.21 1.70
N SER A 115 -2.86 12.16 1.33
CA SER A 115 -1.60 12.27 0.60
C SER A 115 -1.73 13.06 -0.71
N THR A 116 -2.87 12.95 -1.41
CA THR A 116 -3.18 13.80 -2.57
C THR A 116 -3.43 15.24 -2.14
N CYS A 117 -4.23 15.47 -1.09
CA CYS A 117 -4.43 16.80 -0.52
C CYS A 117 -3.10 17.50 -0.15
N ASP A 118 -2.18 16.77 0.50
CA ASP A 118 -0.83 17.23 0.84
C ASP A 118 -0.03 17.68 -0.40
N ALA A 119 -0.03 16.85 -1.45
CA ALA A 119 0.64 17.18 -2.72
C ALA A 119 0.07 18.46 -3.33
N VAL A 120 -1.26 18.58 -3.37
CA VAL A 120 -1.92 19.79 -3.89
C VAL A 120 -1.60 21.01 -3.03
N MET A 121 -1.55 20.90 -1.70
CA MET A 121 -1.14 22.00 -0.81
C MET A 121 0.28 22.50 -1.10
N ARG A 122 1.17 21.62 -1.56
CA ARG A 122 2.54 21.98 -1.98
C ARG A 122 2.63 22.51 -3.41
N GLY A 123 1.51 22.60 -4.12
CA GLY A 123 1.48 22.98 -5.54
C GLY A 123 1.97 21.85 -6.47
N GLU A 124 2.06 20.62 -5.96
CA GLU A 124 2.50 19.47 -6.74
C GLU A 124 1.31 18.79 -7.41
N LYS A 125 1.46 18.47 -8.71
CA LYS A 125 0.53 17.59 -9.45
C LYS A 125 -0.94 18.04 -9.47
N LEU A 126 -1.27 19.26 -9.05
CA LEU A 126 -2.64 19.81 -9.05
C LEU A 126 -3.31 19.61 -10.41
N VAL A 127 -2.61 20.01 -11.48
CA VAL A 127 -3.09 19.86 -12.85
C VAL A 127 -3.33 18.38 -13.18
N CYS A 128 -2.43 17.47 -12.80
CA CYS A 128 -2.59 16.03 -13.06
C CYS A 128 -3.87 15.47 -12.42
N TYR A 129 -4.16 15.86 -11.18
CA TYR A 129 -5.39 15.43 -10.49
C TYR A 129 -6.65 16.00 -11.13
N VAL A 130 -6.59 17.21 -11.67
CA VAL A 130 -7.73 17.81 -12.41
C VAL A 130 -7.94 17.12 -13.76
N LEU A 131 -6.87 16.76 -14.46
CA LEU A 131 -6.95 16.14 -15.79
C LEU A 131 -7.51 14.72 -15.78
N GLY A 132 -7.15 13.92 -14.77
CA GLY A 132 -7.51 12.50 -14.71
C GLY A 132 -7.88 12.02 -13.31
N PRO A 133 -8.86 12.64 -12.61
CA PRO A 133 -9.16 12.29 -11.23
C PRO A 133 -9.66 10.84 -11.06
N ALA A 134 -10.41 10.29 -12.02
CA ALA A 134 -10.91 8.91 -11.97
C ALA A 134 -9.79 7.90 -12.24
N SER A 135 -8.93 8.20 -13.23
CA SER A 135 -7.72 7.42 -13.51
C SER A 135 -6.78 7.38 -12.30
N TRP A 136 -6.53 8.53 -11.66
CA TRP A 136 -5.73 8.63 -10.44
C TRP A 136 -6.32 7.82 -9.28
N LEU A 137 -7.63 7.89 -9.08
CA LEU A 137 -8.28 7.12 -8.01
C LEU A 137 -8.11 5.61 -8.23
N THR A 138 -8.25 5.16 -9.48
CA THR A 138 -8.06 3.75 -9.86
C THR A 138 -6.62 3.30 -9.64
N GLU A 139 -5.65 4.13 -9.99
CA GLU A 139 -4.23 3.85 -9.77
C GLU A 139 -3.90 3.73 -8.28
N LEU A 140 -4.35 4.68 -7.44
CA LEU A 140 -4.08 4.67 -6.00
C LEU A 140 -4.70 3.44 -5.32
N ASN A 141 -5.92 3.06 -5.70
CA ASN A 141 -6.54 1.82 -5.22
C ASN A 141 -5.72 0.59 -5.63
N SER A 142 -5.20 0.58 -6.86
CA SER A 142 -4.35 -0.51 -7.36
C SER A 142 -3.00 -0.58 -6.63
N ILE A 143 -2.39 0.55 -6.29
CA ILE A 143 -1.16 0.62 -5.49
C ILE A 143 -1.40 0.04 -4.08
N LYS A 144 -2.50 0.42 -3.42
CA LYS A 144 -2.86 -0.12 -2.11
C LYS A 144 -3.04 -1.64 -2.15
N ASN A 145 -3.78 -2.15 -3.13
CA ASN A 145 -3.99 -3.59 -3.30
C ASN A 145 -2.68 -4.35 -3.57
N ARG A 146 -1.77 -3.77 -4.36
CA ARG A 146 -0.42 -4.35 -4.59
C ARG A 146 0.41 -4.38 -3.31
N SER A 147 0.38 -3.32 -2.50
CA SER A 147 1.09 -3.26 -1.23
C SER A 147 0.63 -4.34 -0.25
N GLU A 148 -0.68 -4.55 -0.12
CA GLU A 148 -1.24 -5.58 0.77
C GLU A 148 -0.87 -6.99 0.30
N LYS A 149 -1.00 -7.27 -1.01
CA LYS A 149 -0.56 -8.56 -1.59
C LYS A 149 0.93 -8.84 -1.32
N TYR A 150 1.78 -7.81 -1.38
CA TYR A 150 3.20 -7.97 -1.07
C TYR A 150 3.44 -8.31 0.41
N LYS A 151 2.76 -7.62 1.33
CA LYS A 151 2.87 -7.91 2.78
C LYS A 151 2.40 -9.32 3.11
N GLU A 152 1.30 -9.76 2.51
CA GLU A 152 0.75 -11.11 2.67
C GLU A 152 1.76 -12.17 2.19
N ARG A 153 2.32 -12.02 0.99
CA ARG A 153 3.37 -12.90 0.47
C ARG A 153 4.58 -12.98 1.41
N LYS A 154 5.00 -11.84 1.98
CA LYS A 154 6.10 -11.79 2.94
C LYS A 154 5.77 -12.54 4.24
N ARG A 155 4.57 -12.37 4.78
CA ARG A 155 4.09 -13.11 5.98
C ARG A 155 4.02 -14.61 5.73
N ASN A 156 3.48 -15.02 4.59
CA ASN A 156 3.38 -16.43 4.22
C ASN A 156 4.76 -17.07 4.08
N LYS A 157 5.73 -16.37 3.48
CA LYS A 157 7.12 -16.84 3.40
C LYS A 157 7.76 -17.00 4.79
N GLN A 158 7.49 -16.08 5.73
CA GLN A 158 7.99 -16.16 7.11
C GLN A 158 7.37 -17.33 7.88
N MET A 159 6.06 -17.54 7.74
CA MET A 159 5.34 -18.64 8.39
C MET A 159 5.80 -20.01 7.85
N ALA A 160 5.95 -20.13 6.53
CA ALA A 160 6.48 -21.34 5.90
C ALA A 160 7.91 -21.63 6.37
N GLY A 161 8.77 -20.61 6.48
CA GLY A 161 10.12 -20.76 7.01
C GLY A 161 10.15 -21.25 8.46
N ARG A 162 9.28 -20.72 9.33
CA ARG A 162 9.15 -21.17 10.72
C ARG A 162 8.63 -22.60 10.83
N ALA A 163 7.63 -22.96 10.03
CA ALA A 163 7.08 -24.32 10.00
C ALA A 163 8.14 -25.34 9.55
N ALA A 164 8.92 -25.00 8.51
CA ALA A 164 10.03 -25.85 8.06
C ALA A 164 11.11 -26.01 9.15
N GLN A 165 11.44 -24.94 9.87
CA GLN A 165 12.42 -24.99 10.97
C GLN A 165 11.93 -25.88 12.14
N GLN A 166 10.65 -25.79 12.49
CA GLN A 166 10.04 -26.65 13.51
C GLN A 166 10.04 -28.12 13.11
N GLN A 167 9.76 -28.42 11.84
CA GLN A 167 9.85 -29.79 11.32
C GLN A 167 11.28 -30.33 11.36
N LEU A 168 12.28 -29.51 11.02
CA LEU A 168 13.69 -29.90 11.11
C LEU A 168 14.11 -30.19 12.57
N GLN A 169 13.67 -29.37 13.53
CA GLN A 169 13.93 -29.60 14.95
C GLN A 169 13.25 -30.88 15.47
N ALA A 170 12.04 -31.19 14.99
CA ALA A 170 11.33 -32.42 15.36
C ALA A 170 11.98 -33.70 14.79
N LEU A 171 12.73 -33.58 13.68
CA LEU A 171 13.44 -34.68 13.05
C LEU A 171 14.86 -34.88 13.59
N GLN A 172 15.39 -33.95 14.39
CA GLN A 172 16.68 -34.19 15.05
C GLN A 172 16.47 -35.27 16.12
N PRO A 173 17.09 -36.45 15.96
CA PRO A 173 16.99 -37.50 16.96
C PRO A 173 17.51 -36.95 18.28
N SER A 174 16.77 -37.22 19.36
CA SER A 174 17.21 -36.93 20.72
C SER A 174 18.43 -37.81 21.02
N GLU A 175 19.61 -37.37 20.59
CA GLU A 175 20.86 -38.00 21.01
C GLU A 175 20.93 -37.91 22.54
N ASP A 176 21.13 -39.08 23.14
CA ASP A 176 20.95 -39.40 24.53
C ASP A 176 21.52 -38.36 25.50
N ARG A 177 20.64 -37.68 26.23
CA ARG A 177 20.99 -36.99 27.49
C ARG A 177 21.09 -38.00 28.64
N ASN A 178 21.98 -38.99 28.52
CA ASN A 178 22.38 -39.85 29.61
C ASN A 178 23.91 -39.79 29.79
N ALA A 179 24.32 -39.54 31.04
CA ALA A 179 25.67 -39.24 31.56
C ALA A 179 26.10 -37.77 31.35
N GLU A 180 26.25 -36.90 32.35
CA GLU A 180 26.72 -37.10 33.72
C GLU A 180 25.86 -36.30 34.74
N GLN A 181 25.27 -37.01 35.71
CA GLN A 181 24.92 -36.44 37.01
C GLN A 181 26.22 -36.27 37.81
N GLY A 182 26.88 -35.13 37.64
CA GLY A 182 27.94 -34.66 38.53
C GLY A 182 27.33 -33.82 39.65
N SER A 183 27.19 -34.44 40.83
CA SER A 183 26.88 -33.79 42.11
C SER A 183 27.75 -32.56 42.36
N ASN A 184 27.13 -31.40 42.57
CA ASN A 184 27.69 -30.34 43.40
C ASN A 184 26.54 -29.62 44.11
N ASP A 185 26.51 -29.84 45.42
CA ASP A 185 25.78 -29.06 46.39
C ASP A 185 26.25 -27.59 46.41
N VAL A 186 25.38 -26.75 46.98
CA VAL A 186 25.64 -25.58 47.84
C VAL A 186 25.01 -24.25 47.38
N GLU A 187 24.02 -23.89 48.21
CA GLU A 187 23.54 -22.57 48.68
C GLU A 187 22.71 -21.62 47.80
N GLN A 188 21.42 -21.62 48.15
CA GLN A 188 20.65 -20.47 48.66
C GLN A 188 20.88 -19.10 48.01
N ASN A 189 19.83 -18.58 47.37
CA ASN A 189 19.23 -17.35 47.87
C ASN A 189 17.77 -17.17 47.47
N HIS A 190 16.98 -16.87 48.49
CA HIS A 190 15.60 -16.41 48.45
C HIS A 190 15.47 -15.08 47.70
N ALA A 191 14.41 -14.95 46.88
CA ALA A 191 13.47 -13.82 47.01
C ALA A 191 12.21 -14.08 46.19
N SER A 192 11.09 -14.00 46.90
CA SER A 192 9.71 -14.13 46.48
C SER A 192 9.32 -13.25 45.29
N ASN A 193 8.40 -13.77 44.46
CA ASN A 193 7.23 -13.00 44.05
C ASN A 193 6.07 -13.94 43.67
N GLN A 194 5.11 -14.00 44.58
CA GLN A 194 3.75 -14.49 44.36
C GLN A 194 3.00 -13.52 43.43
N ALA A 195 2.22 -14.05 42.49
CA ALA A 195 0.76 -13.80 42.43
C ALA A 195 0.14 -14.38 41.15
N GLY A 196 -0.80 -15.31 41.34
CA GLY A 196 -2.08 -15.30 40.62
C GLY A 196 -2.15 -15.95 39.25
N MET A 197 -1.99 -17.27 39.18
CA MET A 197 -2.44 -18.05 38.01
C MET A 197 -3.81 -18.65 38.28
N ASN A 198 -4.74 -18.30 37.40
CA ASN A 198 -6.17 -18.59 37.44
C ASN A 198 -6.43 -20.00 36.92
N MET A 199 -7.24 -20.77 37.65
CA MET A 199 -7.65 -22.14 37.33
C MET A 199 -8.65 -22.15 36.17
N ARG A 200 -8.39 -22.92 35.10
CA ARG A 200 -9.47 -23.39 34.22
C ARG A 200 -9.16 -24.74 33.55
N LEU A 201 -9.59 -25.78 34.26
CA LEU A 201 -10.35 -26.96 33.81
C LEU A 201 -10.15 -27.46 32.37
N MET A 202 -9.35 -28.54 32.30
CA MET A 202 -9.61 -29.85 31.69
C MET A 202 -10.93 -30.03 30.90
N ASN A 203 -10.80 -30.46 29.64
CA ASN A 203 -11.46 -31.66 29.11
C ASN A 203 -10.90 -32.00 27.71
N GLU A 204 -10.15 -33.09 27.60
CA GLU A 204 -9.88 -33.79 26.34
C GLU A 204 -10.33 -35.25 26.45
N PRO A 205 -11.00 -35.80 25.42
CA PRO A 205 -11.20 -37.23 25.29
C PRO A 205 -10.08 -37.91 24.49
N LEU A 206 -9.64 -39.05 25.01
CA LEU A 206 -8.74 -40.01 24.37
C LEU A 206 -9.35 -40.52 23.05
N ALA A 207 -8.62 -40.34 21.94
CA ALA A 207 -8.87 -41.04 20.69
C ALA A 207 -7.63 -41.82 20.25
N SER A 208 -7.90 -43.07 19.87
CA SER A 208 -7.00 -44.18 19.66
C SER A 208 -6.10 -44.06 18.43
N SER A 209 -4.89 -44.59 18.64
CA SER A 209 -3.85 -44.97 17.68
C SER A 209 -4.34 -45.85 16.52
N SER A 210 -3.99 -45.45 15.29
CA SER A 210 -3.52 -46.36 14.23
C SER A 210 -2.91 -45.56 13.07
N ALA A 211 -1.61 -45.30 13.10
CA ALA A 211 -0.87 -44.73 11.96
C ALA A 211 0.02 -45.82 11.33
N THR A 212 -0.53 -46.49 10.32
CA THR A 212 0.17 -47.41 9.43
C THR A 212 1.00 -46.64 8.40
N ARG A 213 2.31 -46.93 8.33
CA ARG A 213 3.21 -47.02 7.14
C ARG A 213 3.18 -45.96 6.01
N THR A 214 2.39 -44.90 6.06
CA THR A 214 2.28 -43.87 5.00
C THR A 214 3.14 -42.63 5.26
N GLN A 215 3.85 -42.55 6.40
CA GLN A 215 4.66 -41.38 6.76
C GLN A 215 6.05 -41.32 6.12
N LEU A 216 6.58 -42.42 5.58
CA LEU A 216 7.92 -42.43 4.97
C LEU A 216 7.94 -41.93 3.51
N ASP A 217 6.82 -42.00 2.78
CA ASP A 217 6.77 -41.53 1.39
C ASP A 217 6.54 -40.01 1.27
N ASN A 218 5.87 -39.39 2.25
CA ASN A 218 5.65 -37.94 2.26
C ASN A 218 6.94 -37.14 2.50
N GLY A 219 7.93 -37.72 3.21
CA GLY A 219 9.23 -37.07 3.43
C GLY A 219 10.04 -36.93 2.15
N ARG A 220 10.04 -37.96 1.27
CA ARG A 220 10.78 -37.94 0.01
C ARG A 220 10.18 -36.96 -1.00
N ALA A 221 8.85 -36.84 -1.06
CA ALA A 221 8.18 -35.89 -1.94
C ALA A 221 8.45 -34.43 -1.53
N ALA A 222 8.46 -34.12 -0.23
CA ALA A 222 8.79 -32.78 0.27
C ALA A 222 10.25 -32.40 -0.01
N GLN A 223 11.18 -33.36 0.10
CA GLN A 223 12.60 -33.12 -0.16
C GLN A 223 12.88 -32.89 -1.66
N GLN A 224 12.18 -33.59 -2.56
CA GLN A 224 12.27 -33.37 -4.01
C GLN A 224 11.70 -32.01 -4.45
N GLN A 225 10.60 -31.54 -3.85
CA GLN A 225 10.06 -30.20 -4.12
C GLN A 225 11.01 -29.07 -3.70
N LEU A 226 11.69 -29.24 -2.56
CA LEU A 226 12.66 -28.25 -2.06
C LEU A 226 13.91 -28.18 -2.96
N GLN A 227 14.36 -29.32 -3.49
CA GLN A 227 15.49 -29.38 -4.43
C GLN A 227 15.13 -28.77 -5.81
N ALA A 228 13.89 -28.96 -6.27
CA ALA A 228 13.39 -28.35 -7.51
C ALA A 228 13.29 -26.82 -7.43
N LEU A 229 12.89 -26.27 -6.27
CA LEU A 229 12.85 -24.81 -6.06
C LEU A 229 14.26 -24.19 -6.05
N GLN A 230 15.24 -24.86 -5.42
CA GLN A 230 16.62 -24.38 -5.38
C GLN A 230 17.30 -24.39 -6.77
N LEU A 231 16.96 -25.35 -7.63
CA LEU A 231 17.46 -25.40 -9.01
C LEU A 231 16.76 -24.38 -9.93
N GLY A 232 15.49 -24.06 -9.65
CA GLY A 232 14.75 -23.01 -10.37
C GLY A 232 15.30 -21.60 -10.13
N GLU A 233 15.67 -21.27 -8.89
CA GLU A 233 16.17 -19.94 -8.52
C GLU A 233 17.53 -19.61 -9.19
N ARG A 234 18.43 -20.60 -9.34
CA ARG A 234 19.73 -20.42 -10.03
C ARG A 234 19.59 -20.11 -11.53
N ASN A 235 18.53 -20.60 -12.18
CA ASN A 235 18.31 -20.38 -13.62
C ASN A 235 17.68 -19.02 -13.93
N THR A 236 16.95 -18.41 -12.98
CA THR A 236 16.35 -17.09 -13.16
C THR A 236 17.35 -15.95 -12.96
N GLU A 237 18.33 -16.10 -12.07
CA GLU A 237 19.37 -15.09 -11.84
C GLU A 237 20.31 -14.93 -13.05
N HIS A 238 20.67 -16.03 -13.72
CA HIS A 238 21.46 -15.96 -14.95
C HIS A 238 20.72 -15.29 -16.12
N LYS A 239 19.39 -15.47 -16.24
CA LYS A 239 18.60 -14.86 -17.32
C LYS A 239 18.34 -13.36 -17.12
N LEU A 240 18.13 -12.93 -15.86
CA LEU A 240 17.95 -11.50 -15.55
C LEU A 240 19.25 -10.71 -15.67
N GLY A 241 20.40 -11.31 -15.33
CA GLY A 241 21.71 -10.71 -15.55
C GLY A 241 22.03 -10.51 -17.04
N ALA A 242 21.75 -11.51 -17.89
CA ALA A 242 22.03 -11.43 -19.32
C ALA A 242 21.18 -10.37 -20.06
N MET A 243 19.91 -10.17 -19.67
CA MET A 243 19.05 -9.16 -20.28
C MET A 243 19.39 -7.72 -19.85
N ALA A 244 19.92 -7.53 -18.64
CA ALA A 244 20.29 -6.21 -18.14
C ALA A 244 21.52 -5.64 -18.87
N TRP A 245 22.50 -6.49 -19.20
CA TRP A 245 23.70 -6.06 -19.92
C TRP A 245 23.44 -5.76 -21.40
N SER A 246 22.54 -6.51 -22.06
CA SER A 246 22.20 -6.29 -23.47
C SER A 246 21.50 -4.95 -23.74
N ARG A 247 20.82 -4.36 -22.75
CA ARG A 247 20.14 -3.05 -22.90
C ARG A 247 21.08 -1.88 -22.65
N VAL A 248 22.13 -2.08 -21.84
CA VAL A 248 23.14 -1.05 -21.57
C VAL A 248 24.07 -0.90 -22.77
N THR A 249 24.43 -1.97 -23.48
CA THR A 249 25.25 -1.88 -24.69
C THR A 249 24.52 -1.23 -25.87
N GLN A 250 23.23 -1.50 -26.09
CA GLN A 250 22.44 -0.83 -27.14
C GLN A 250 22.26 0.68 -26.91
N ALA A 251 22.32 1.15 -25.67
CA ALA A 251 22.19 2.58 -25.36
C ALA A 251 23.50 3.36 -25.61
N ILE A 252 24.65 2.69 -25.62
CA ILE A 252 25.96 3.31 -25.84
C ILE A 252 26.27 3.45 -27.34
N GLU A 253 25.73 2.58 -28.20
CA GLU A 253 25.89 2.66 -29.66
C GLU A 253 24.96 3.69 -30.34
N SER A 254 24.03 4.31 -29.58
CA SER A 254 23.06 5.28 -30.08
C SER A 254 23.37 6.73 -29.70
N ILE A 255 24.57 7.00 -29.16
CA ILE A 255 25.10 8.34 -28.89
C ILE A 255 26.26 8.58 -29.85
#